data_AF-A0A4C1U6T0-F1
#
_entry.id   AF-A0A4C1U6T0-F1
#
_cell.length_a   1.000
_cell.length_b   1.000
_cell.length_c   1.000
_cell.angle_alpha   90.00
_cell.angle_beta   90.00
_cell.angle_gamma   90.00
#
_symmetry.space_group_name_H-M   'P 1'
#
loop_
_entity.id
_entity.type
_entity.pdbx_description
1 polymer ?
#
loop_
_entity_poly.entity_id
_entity_poly.type
_entity_poly.pdbx_seq_one_letter_code
_entity_poly.pdbx_strand_id
1 'polypeptide(L)'
;MLQAASNQPKLKTQEIIEGKIITKMIKVRRICYYGHLLRRDQPHILNSALRYTTTERKVGRLIYTWEDSLRQDFSYHNRNQEEWATLAQNKTEMRKAADELYQLPETDTESSAPSEENEE
;
A
#
# COMPACT_ATOMS: atom_id res chain seq x y z
N MET A 1 -28.33 -37.87 2.01
CA MET A 1 -28.72 -36.48 1.72
C MET A 1 -27.61 -35.55 2.22
N LEU A 2 -26.68 -35.16 1.35
CA LEU A 2 -25.57 -34.26 1.69
C LEU A 2 -25.99 -32.84 1.34
N GLN A 3 -26.01 -31.97 2.35
CA GLN A 3 -26.41 -30.57 2.23
C GLN A 3 -25.48 -29.81 1.28
N ALA A 4 -26.09 -28.98 0.44
CA ALA A 4 -25.44 -28.09 -0.48
C ALA A 4 -24.44 -27.17 0.23
N ALA A 5 -23.17 -27.27 -0.13
CA ALA A 5 -22.17 -26.29 0.25
C ALA A 5 -22.54 -24.94 -0.39
N SER A 6 -23.03 -24.04 0.45
CA SER A 6 -23.19 -22.59 0.28
C SER A 6 -22.63 -22.01 -1.04
N ASN A 7 -23.50 -21.86 -2.04
CA ASN A 7 -23.24 -21.10 -3.28
C ASN A 7 -23.27 -19.59 -2.98
N GLN A 8 -22.36 -19.08 -2.15
CA GLN A 8 -22.18 -17.64 -2.05
C GLN A 8 -21.55 -17.15 -3.36
N PRO A 9 -22.14 -16.16 -4.05
CA PRO A 9 -21.50 -15.55 -5.20
C PRO A 9 -20.16 -14.98 -4.73
N LYS A 10 -19.07 -15.40 -5.35
CA LYS A 10 -17.75 -14.79 -5.14
C LYS A 10 -17.87 -13.36 -5.63
N LEU A 11 -18.05 -12.41 -4.71
CA LEU A 11 -18.11 -10.99 -5.03
C LEU A 11 -16.89 -10.65 -5.89
N LYS A 12 -17.12 -10.12 -7.09
CA LYS A 12 -16.03 -9.78 -7.99
C LYS A 12 -15.26 -8.66 -7.34
N THR A 13 -13.99 -8.90 -7.06
CA THR A 13 -13.08 -7.92 -6.44
C THR A 13 -13.10 -6.59 -7.21
N GLN A 14 -13.31 -6.63 -8.53
CA GLN A 14 -13.54 -5.46 -9.38
C GLN A 14 -14.72 -4.60 -8.89
N GLU A 15 -15.91 -5.18 -8.68
CA GLU A 15 -17.12 -4.48 -8.22
C GLU A 15 -16.96 -3.91 -6.80
N ILE A 16 -16.13 -4.54 -5.96
CA ILE A 16 -15.83 -4.03 -4.61
C ILE A 16 -14.92 -2.81 -4.68
N ILE A 17 -14.01 -2.75 -5.65
CA ILE A 17 -12.94 -1.74 -5.76
C ILE A 17 -13.29 -0.66 -6.78
N GLU A 18 -14.31 -0.85 -7.61
CA GLU A 18 -14.80 0.12 -8.59
C GLU A 18 -15.16 1.44 -7.90
N GLY A 19 -14.52 2.54 -8.34
CA GLY A 19 -14.62 3.87 -7.71
C GLY A 19 -13.85 4.02 -6.38
N LYS A 20 -13.32 2.95 -5.79
CA LYS A 20 -12.44 3.01 -4.60
C LYS A 20 -10.99 3.12 -5.02
N ILE A 21 -10.62 4.31 -5.46
CA ILE A 21 -9.22 4.67 -5.65
C ILE A 21 -8.54 4.67 -4.27
N ILE A 22 -7.31 4.14 -4.19
CA ILE A 22 -6.48 4.32 -3.00
C ILE A 22 -6.26 5.83 -2.85
N THR A 23 -7.05 6.45 -1.97
CA THR A 23 -6.99 7.89 -1.77
C THR A 23 -5.62 8.27 -1.26
N LYS A 24 -5.22 9.51 -1.56
CA LYS A 24 -4.00 10.10 -1.03
C LYS A 24 -3.88 9.90 0.48
N MET A 25 -5.00 9.98 1.21
CA MET A 25 -5.04 9.73 2.64
C MET A 25 -4.55 8.33 3.04
N ILE A 26 -4.94 7.30 2.29
CA ILE A 26 -4.49 5.93 2.57
C ILE A 26 -3.00 5.77 2.31
N LYS A 27 -2.48 6.37 1.22
CA LYS A 27 -1.04 6.36 0.88
C LYS A 27 -0.21 7.01 2.00
N VAL A 28 -0.59 8.22 2.42
CA VAL A 28 0.09 8.96 3.51
C VAL A 28 0.03 8.17 4.82
N ARG A 29 -1.12 7.58 5.17
CA ARG A 29 -1.24 6.74 6.37
C ARG A 29 -0.32 5.52 6.34
N ARG A 30 -0.14 4.88 5.16
CA ARG A 30 0.75 3.73 5.01
C ARG A 30 2.21 4.13 5.24
N ILE A 31 2.66 5.24 4.66
CA ILE A 31 3.99 5.82 4.88
C ILE A 31 4.21 6.18 6.37
N CYS A 32 3.21 6.79 7.01
CA CYS A 32 3.29 7.15 8.43
C CYS A 32 3.37 5.91 9.34
N TYR A 33 2.62 4.85 9.02
CA TYR A 33 2.65 3.60 9.76
C TYR A 33 4.02 2.90 9.63
N TYR A 34 4.64 2.96 8.45
CA TYR A 34 6.01 2.52 8.26
C TYR A 34 6.99 3.30 9.16
N GLY A 35 6.90 4.63 9.18
CA GLY A 35 7.72 5.45 10.10
C GLY A 35 7.51 5.11 11.58
N HIS A 36 6.28 4.74 11.98
CA HIS A 36 5.99 4.25 13.32
C HIS A 36 6.67 2.92 13.64
N LEU A 37 6.80 2.01 12.67
CA LEU A 37 7.51 0.75 12.84
C LEU A 37 9.02 0.96 13.03
N LEU A 38 9.61 1.90 12.27
CA LEU A 38 11.04 2.22 12.36
C LEU A 38 11.49 2.77 13.72
N ARG A 39 10.58 3.40 14.46
CA ARG A 39 10.84 3.91 15.82
C ARG A 39 10.76 2.85 16.92
N ARG A 40 10.25 1.65 16.61
CA ARG A 40 10.13 0.58 17.60
C ARG A 40 11.47 -0.14 17.78
N ASP A 41 11.66 -0.72 18.96
CA ASP A 41 12.86 -1.48 19.28
C ASP A 41 13.11 -2.63 18.28
N GLN A 42 14.39 -2.95 18.06
CA GLN A 42 14.80 -3.85 16.98
C GLN A 42 14.27 -5.30 17.05
N PRO A 43 13.98 -5.93 18.21
CA PRO A 43 13.26 -7.20 18.23
C PRO A 43 11.74 -7.02 18.46
N HIS A 44 11.12 -5.96 17.93
CA HIS A 44 9.67 -5.82 18.00
C HIS A 44 8.98 -6.80 17.03
N ILE A 45 7.95 -7.51 17.49
CA ILE A 45 7.19 -8.52 16.73
C ILE A 45 6.74 -8.02 15.33
N LEU A 46 6.35 -6.75 15.24
CA LEU A 46 5.94 -6.14 13.96
C LEU A 46 7.10 -5.88 13.00
N ASN A 47 8.31 -5.60 13.51
CA ASN A 47 9.51 -5.51 12.66
C ASN A 47 9.91 -6.89 12.15
N SER A 48 9.73 -7.94 12.97
CA SER A 48 9.91 -9.33 12.54
C SER A 48 8.89 -9.73 11.48
N ALA A 49 7.61 -9.34 11.65
CA ALA A 49 6.57 -9.60 10.66
C ALA A 49 6.84 -8.90 9.32
N LEU A 50 7.40 -7.68 9.33
CA LEU A 50 7.82 -6.98 8.11
C LEU A 50 8.92 -7.74 7.35
N ARG A 51 9.86 -8.36 8.06
CA ARG A 51 10.97 -9.13 7.46
C ARG A 51 10.58 -10.56 7.08
N TYR A 52 9.43 -11.04 7.57
CA TYR A 52 8.98 -12.39 7.30
C TYR A 52 8.64 -12.55 5.83
N THR A 53 9.41 -13.39 5.14
CA THR A 53 9.19 -13.72 3.73
C THR A 53 8.75 -15.17 3.63
N THR A 54 7.58 -15.40 3.03
CA THR A 54 7.15 -16.76 2.69
C THR A 54 8.01 -17.26 1.53
N THR A 55 8.78 -18.32 1.78
CA THR A 55 9.74 -18.93 0.85
C THR A 55 9.08 -19.56 -0.37
N GLU A 56 7.82 -19.96 -0.28
CA GLU A 56 7.08 -20.60 -1.38
C GLU A 56 6.09 -19.62 -2.01
N ARG A 57 6.46 -19.07 -3.17
CA ARG A 57 5.58 -18.22 -4.00
C ARG A 57 5.12 -19.00 -5.22
N LYS A 58 3.82 -18.95 -5.52
CA LYS A 58 3.28 -19.52 -6.77
C LYS A 58 3.79 -18.69 -7.96
N VAL A 59 4.48 -19.35 -8.89
CA VAL A 59 5.02 -18.74 -10.11
C VAL A 59 3.85 -18.25 -10.98
N GLY A 60 3.96 -17.04 -11.52
CA GLY A 60 3.07 -16.52 -12.58
C GLY A 60 1.99 -15.51 -12.17
N ARG A 61 1.71 -15.29 -10.88
CA ARG A 61 0.78 -14.23 -10.45
C ARG A 61 1.53 -13.17 -9.64
N LEU A 62 1.55 -11.93 -10.14
CA LEU A 62 2.12 -10.81 -9.42
C LEU A 62 1.30 -10.58 -8.13
N ILE A 63 1.95 -10.71 -6.98
CA ILE A 63 1.36 -10.40 -5.67
C ILE A 63 2.09 -9.16 -5.18
N TYR A 64 1.37 -8.04 -5.09
CA TYR A 64 1.87 -6.83 -4.46
C TYR A 64 2.06 -7.06 -2.97
N THR A 65 3.30 -6.94 -2.51
CA THR A 65 3.63 -6.96 -1.09
C THR A 65 3.34 -5.60 -0.46
N TRP A 66 3.36 -5.56 0.87
CA TRP A 66 3.29 -4.30 1.59
C TRP A 66 4.49 -3.38 1.27
N GLU A 67 5.66 -3.95 1.00
CA GLU A 67 6.85 -3.19 0.58
C GLU A 67 6.66 -2.58 -0.82
N ASP A 68 6.08 -3.33 -1.76
CA ASP A 68 5.76 -2.80 -3.10
C ASP A 68 4.77 -1.63 -3.00
N SER A 69 3.78 -1.76 -2.13
CA SER A 69 2.80 -0.71 -1.84
C SER A 69 3.45 0.54 -1.26
N LEU A 70 4.42 0.38 -0.34
CA LEU A 70 5.18 1.49 0.23
C LEU A 70 6.04 2.19 -0.83
N ARG A 71 6.72 1.44 -1.71
CA ARG A 71 7.53 2.01 -2.80
C ARG A 71 6.68 2.86 -3.74
N GLN A 72 5.48 2.38 -4.10
CA GLN A 72 4.54 3.15 -4.91
C GLN A 72 4.09 4.43 -4.21
N ASP A 73 3.77 4.37 -2.90
CA ASP A 73 3.36 5.55 -2.15
C ASP A 73 4.49 6.59 -2.04
N PHE A 74 5.73 6.14 -1.79
CA PHE A 74 6.92 7.01 -1.78
C PHE A 74 7.16 7.68 -3.14
N SER A 75 7.06 6.90 -4.22
CA SER A 75 7.17 7.42 -5.59
C SER A 75 6.08 8.44 -5.91
N TYR A 76 4.83 8.20 -5.50
CA TYR A 76 3.70 9.11 -5.74
C TYR A 76 3.93 10.46 -5.05
N HIS A 77 4.51 10.46 -3.86
CA HIS A 77 4.81 11.68 -3.10
C HIS A 77 6.19 12.28 -3.41
N ASN A 78 6.94 11.72 -4.35
CA ASN A 78 8.34 12.08 -4.63
C ASN A 78 9.20 12.16 -3.36
N ARG A 79 9.06 11.17 -2.47
CA ARG A 79 9.79 11.07 -1.21
C ARG A 79 10.72 9.87 -1.23
N ASN A 80 11.90 10.02 -0.64
CA ASN A 80 12.83 8.91 -0.45
C ASN A 80 12.52 8.14 0.84
N GLN A 81 12.65 6.81 0.79
CA GLN A 81 12.44 5.93 1.94
C GLN A 81 13.49 6.14 3.03
N GLU A 82 14.75 6.43 2.68
CA GLU A 82 15.82 6.67 3.65
C GLU A 82 15.64 8.02 4.37
N GLU A 83 15.32 9.07 3.63
CA GLU A 83 14.97 10.38 4.20
C GLU A 83 13.77 10.27 5.15
N TRP A 84 12.76 9.47 4.77
CA TRP A 84 11.64 9.23 5.65
C TRP A 84 12.04 8.44 6.90
N ALA A 85 13.00 7.53 6.79
CA ALA A 85 13.49 6.76 7.92
C ALA A 85 14.24 7.63 8.94
N THR A 86 15.03 8.60 8.48
CA THR A 86 15.70 9.57 9.38
C THR A 86 14.68 10.52 10.01
N LEU A 87 13.76 11.05 9.21
CA LEU A 87 12.70 11.94 9.66
C LEU A 87 11.74 11.24 10.64
N ALA A 88 11.50 9.94 10.45
CA ALA A 88 10.68 9.12 11.34
C ALA A 88 11.25 9.00 12.75
N GLN A 89 12.56 9.19 12.98
CA GLN A 89 13.13 9.19 14.34
C GLN A 89 12.55 10.31 15.20
N ASN A 90 12.20 11.45 14.58
CA ASN A 90 11.52 12.54 15.26
C ASN A 90 10.00 12.51 14.99
N LYS A 91 9.22 12.21 16.03
CA LYS A 91 7.75 12.10 15.92
C LYS A 91 7.08 13.42 15.48
N THR A 92 7.58 14.57 15.90
CA THR A 92 6.98 15.87 15.54
C THR A 92 7.25 16.22 14.08
N GLU A 93 8.47 16.02 13.61
CA GLU A 93 8.84 16.22 12.20
C GLU A 93 8.08 15.27 11.28
N MET A 94 7.92 13.99 11.67
CA MET A 94 7.11 13.03 10.92
C MET A 94 5.64 13.45 10.81
N ARG A 95 5.07 13.99 11.88
CA ARG A 95 3.70 14.51 11.84
C ARG A 95 3.60 15.72 10.91
N LYS A 96 4.53 16.67 11.02
CA LYS A 96 4.57 17.86 10.17
C LYS A 96 4.71 17.49 8.69
N ALA A 97 5.62 16.58 8.35
CA ALA A 97 5.80 16.10 6.99
C ALA A 97 4.55 15.39 6.46
N ALA A 98 3.84 14.62 7.30
CA ALA A 98 2.58 14.00 6.92
C ALA A 98 1.48 15.05 6.67
N ASP A 99 1.40 16.09 7.50
CA ASP A 99 0.48 17.21 7.33
C ASP A 99 0.77 17.96 6.03
N GLU A 100 2.04 18.22 5.70
CA GLU A 100 2.45 18.77 4.39
C GLU A 100 2.00 17.88 3.23
N LEU A 101 2.16 16.55 3.36
CA LEU A 101 1.68 15.63 2.34
C LEU A 101 0.16 15.74 2.18
N TYR A 102 -0.64 15.87 3.25
CA TYR A 102 -2.09 16.05 3.13
C TYR A 102 -2.48 17.34 2.41
N GLN A 103 -1.75 18.43 2.59
CA GLN A 103 -2.06 19.74 2.00
C GLN A 103 -1.69 19.89 0.52
N LEU A 104 -0.88 18.98 -0.05
CA LEU A 104 -0.58 18.99 -1.48
C LEU A 104 -1.86 18.81 -2.33
N PRO A 105 -1.97 19.37 -3.54
CA PRO A 105 -3.07 19.02 -4.45
C PRO A 105 -3.00 17.53 -4.79
N GLU A 106 -4.15 16.87 -4.97
CA GLU A 106 -4.15 15.57 -5.63
C GLU A 106 -3.81 15.82 -7.10
N THR A 107 -2.64 15.39 -7.55
CA THR A 107 -2.41 15.20 -8.98
C THR A 107 -3.22 13.99 -9.36
N ASP A 108 -4.40 14.24 -9.93
CA ASP A 108 -5.12 13.25 -10.72
C ASP A 108 -4.18 12.90 -11.88
N THR A 109 -3.36 11.88 -11.69
CA THR A 109 -2.79 11.16 -12.82
C THR A 109 -3.98 10.55 -13.53
N GLU A 110 -4.47 11.24 -14.56
CA GLU A 110 -5.35 10.68 -15.57
C GLU A 110 -4.87 9.26 -15.84
N SER A 111 -5.80 8.32 -15.67
CA SER A 111 -5.64 6.91 -15.96
C SER A 111 -5.14 6.73 -17.39
N SER A 112 -3.82 6.73 -17.59
CA SER A 112 -3.22 6.24 -18.82
C SER A 112 -3.19 4.72 -18.71
N ALA A 113 -4.36 4.12 -18.92
CA ALA A 113 -4.46 2.76 -19.38
C ALA A 113 -4.66 2.84 -20.91
N PRO A 114 -3.79 2.23 -21.73
CA PRO A 114 -4.17 1.93 -23.09
C PRO A 114 -5.34 0.94 -23.01
N SER A 115 -6.51 1.36 -23.47
CA SER A 115 -7.57 0.43 -23.82
C SER A 115 -7.07 -0.44 -24.97
N GLU A 116 -6.50 -1.61 -24.66
CA GLU A 116 -6.39 -2.70 -25.64
C GLU A 116 -7.80 -3.25 -25.85
N GLU A 117 -8.49 -2.62 -26.79
CA GLU A 117 -9.61 -3.16 -27.53
C GLU A 117 -9.08 -4.34 -28.36
N ASN A 118 -9.15 -5.55 -27.81
CA ASN A 118 -9.05 -6.76 -28.61
C ASN A 118 -10.47 -7.15 -29.03
N GLU A 119 -10.89 -6.65 -30.20
CA GLU A 119 -11.87 -7.33 -31.05
C GLU A 119 -11.13 -8.42 -31.85
N GLU A 120 -11.33 -9.69 -31.49
CA GLU A 120 -11.51 -10.80 -32.45
C GLU A 120 -12.21 -12.00 -31.79
#